data_AF-A0A6B2L6P8-F1
#
_entry.id   AF-A0A6B2L6P8-F1
#
_cell.length_a   1.000
_cell.length_b   1.000
_cell.length_c   1.000
_cell.angle_alpha   90.00
_cell.angle_beta   90.00
_cell.angle_gamma   90.00
#
_symmetry.space_group_name_H-M   'P 1'
#
loop_
_entity.id
_entity.type
_entity.pdbx_description
1 polymer ?
#
loop_
_entity_poly.entity_id
_entity_poly.type
_entity_poly.pdbx_seq_one_letter_code
_entity_poly.pdbx_strand_id
1 'polypeptide(L)'
;MNAYVTYVVSLKKPNGYTSSIVRRYSDFDWLYGILKAEFKHLIVPPLPEKVLFDRFSVENVENRRKELEKFINRVINDARFSKSESVKLFLTANETVMNNERAKPRTQEKAEEKKKEEKKGFFSAISAITAVVAGPSVEFKEVDPWYDSQKSYLNSLDIHLKILISKVNSNIKKREDIIVSLDEFSKAASLACGSEVGQDDALADFWGKFSDILLQMGNLSRELANGETDIFESQLRDYVRLVGASKELLDNRNASLLKLQTCQADASSKSEKVHKATKSKAALEAELQLANKATEDANQEFNFMTHSAKEELENFKKEKSDHLRSALRELVTTNINHQLRVVDLWKELLGEIDKL
;
A
#
# COMPACT_ATOMS: atom_id res chain seq x y z
N MET A 1 -22.07 -7.39 20.41
CA MET A 1 -21.76 -7.26 18.97
C MET A 1 -20.92 -6.02 18.77
N ASN A 2 -19.74 -6.13 18.19
CA ASN A 2 -18.93 -4.94 17.86
C ASN A 2 -19.44 -4.36 16.55
N ALA A 3 -19.70 -3.04 16.51
CA ALA A 3 -20.11 -2.35 15.29
C ALA A 3 -18.97 -2.37 14.24
N TYR A 4 -19.34 -2.51 12.96
CA TYR A 4 -18.43 -2.51 11.82
C TYR A 4 -19.04 -1.82 10.61
N VAL A 5 -18.18 -1.30 9.72
CA VAL A 5 -18.57 -0.70 8.44
C VAL A 5 -18.64 -1.78 7.37
N THR A 6 -19.62 -1.66 6.48
CA THR A 6 -19.76 -2.52 5.30
C THR A 6 -19.64 -1.68 4.03
N TYR A 7 -19.22 -2.33 2.95
CA TYR A 7 -18.96 -1.77 1.65
C TYR A 7 -19.75 -2.57 0.62
N VAL A 8 -20.46 -1.88 -0.27
CA VAL A 8 -21.12 -2.50 -1.41
C VAL A 8 -20.11 -2.61 -2.54
N VAL A 9 -19.63 -3.83 -2.80
CA VAL A 9 -18.72 -4.14 -3.90
C VAL A 9 -19.57 -4.45 -5.13
N SER A 10 -19.46 -3.63 -6.17
CA SER A 10 -20.20 -3.80 -7.41
C SER A 10 -19.26 -4.24 -8.54
N LEU A 11 -19.51 -5.43 -9.09
CA LEU A 11 -18.76 -6.01 -10.20
C LEU A 11 -19.53 -5.78 -11.50
N LYS A 12 -18.94 -5.00 -12.40
CA LYS A 12 -19.46 -4.83 -13.77
C LYS A 12 -18.83 -5.87 -14.69
N LYS A 13 -19.65 -6.77 -15.22
CA LYS A 13 -19.22 -7.81 -16.15
C LYS A 13 -19.14 -7.26 -17.59
N PRO A 14 -18.31 -7.86 -18.48
CA PRO A 14 -18.18 -7.41 -19.86
C PRO A 14 -19.48 -7.39 -20.65
N ASN A 15 -20.43 -8.25 -20.29
CA ASN A 15 -21.77 -8.34 -20.90
C ASN A 15 -22.75 -7.25 -20.40
N GLY A 16 -22.27 -6.24 -19.66
CA GLY A 16 -23.07 -5.13 -19.16
C GLY A 16 -23.84 -5.41 -17.86
N TYR A 17 -23.87 -6.64 -17.37
CA TYR A 17 -24.52 -6.99 -16.12
C TYR A 17 -23.69 -6.55 -14.92
N THR A 18 -24.34 -5.96 -13.92
CA THR A 18 -23.72 -5.59 -12.65
C THR A 18 -24.25 -6.49 -11.55
N SER A 19 -23.35 -7.08 -10.76
CA SER A 19 -23.70 -7.79 -9.53
C SER A 19 -23.08 -7.06 -8.34
N SER A 20 -23.86 -6.87 -7.28
CA SER A 20 -23.38 -6.19 -6.08
C SER A 20 -23.43 -7.11 -4.87
N ILE A 21 -22.44 -6.98 -4.00
CA ILE A 21 -22.32 -7.80 -2.80
C ILE A 21 -21.79 -6.97 -1.63
N VAL A 22 -22.28 -7.26 -0.43
CA VAL A 22 -21.86 -6.56 0.78
C VAL A 22 -20.65 -7.26 1.39
N ARG A 23 -19.61 -6.47 1.70
CA ARG A 23 -18.37 -6.93 2.34
C ARG A 23 -17.95 -5.99 3.45
N ARG A 24 -17.33 -6.52 4.49
CA ARG A 24 -16.68 -5.72 5.55
C ARG A 24 -15.17 -5.82 5.40
N TYR A 25 -14.43 -4.91 6.04
CA TYR A 25 -12.96 -4.87 5.95
C TYR A 25 -12.28 -6.21 6.26
N SER A 26 -12.80 -6.98 7.25
CA SER A 26 -12.22 -8.30 7.59
C SER A 26 -12.28 -9.31 6.44
N ASP A 27 -13.11 -9.07 5.44
CA ASP A 27 -13.32 -9.97 4.30
C ASP A 27 -12.24 -9.74 3.28
N PHE A 28 -11.88 -8.47 3.11
CA PHE A 28 -10.70 -8.07 2.36
C PHE A 28 -9.42 -8.52 3.05
N ASP A 29 -9.33 -8.41 4.38
CA ASP A 29 -8.20 -8.95 5.17
C ASP A 29 -8.08 -10.47 5.02
N TRP A 30 -9.21 -11.19 5.03
CA TRP A 30 -9.24 -12.62 4.73
C TRP A 30 -8.73 -12.92 3.32
N LEU A 31 -9.25 -12.24 2.30
CA LEU A 31 -8.82 -12.45 0.92
C LEU A 31 -7.33 -12.15 0.75
N TYR A 32 -6.87 -11.01 1.27
CA TYR A 32 -5.47 -10.60 1.22
C TYR A 32 -4.54 -11.64 1.86
N GLY A 33 -4.92 -12.19 3.02
CA GLY A 33 -4.16 -13.26 3.67
C GLY A 33 -4.07 -14.55 2.84
N ILE A 34 -5.17 -14.95 2.19
CA ILE A 34 -5.17 -16.11 1.28
C ILE A 34 -4.30 -15.85 0.06
N LEU A 35 -4.43 -14.68 -0.58
CA LEU A 35 -3.63 -14.32 -1.75
C LEU A 35 -2.13 -14.32 -1.42
N LYS A 36 -1.73 -13.80 -0.26
CA LYS A 36 -0.33 -13.84 0.20
C LYS A 36 0.19 -15.25 0.41
N ALA A 37 -0.64 -16.16 0.90
CA ALA A 37 -0.26 -17.55 1.11
C ALA A 37 -0.16 -18.34 -0.21
N GLU A 38 -1.10 -18.12 -1.13
CA GLU A 38 -1.20 -18.82 -2.42
C GLU A 38 -0.17 -18.31 -3.45
N PHE A 39 0.08 -17.00 -3.48
CA PHE A 39 0.84 -16.33 -4.53
C PHE A 39 2.13 -15.68 -4.02
N LYS A 40 2.92 -16.42 -3.22
CA LYS A 40 4.19 -15.93 -2.63
C LYS A 40 5.23 -15.42 -3.66
N HIS A 41 5.10 -15.87 -4.90
CA HIS A 41 5.96 -15.54 -6.04
C HIS A 41 5.58 -14.23 -6.74
N LEU A 42 4.47 -13.58 -6.35
CA LEU A 42 3.94 -12.35 -6.97
C LEU A 42 3.97 -11.16 -6.00
N ILE A 43 3.90 -9.95 -6.55
CA ILE A 43 3.62 -8.74 -5.76
C ILE A 43 2.11 -8.70 -5.49
N VAL A 44 1.68 -9.16 -4.31
CA VAL A 44 0.26 -9.11 -3.94
C VAL A 44 -0.17 -7.67 -3.69
N PRO A 45 -1.26 -7.17 -4.30
CA PRO A 45 -1.74 -5.82 -4.10
C PRO A 45 -1.92 -5.50 -2.61
N PRO A 46 -1.36 -4.38 -2.11
CA PRO A 46 -1.39 -4.09 -0.69
C PRO A 46 -2.80 -3.71 -0.24
N LEU A 47 -3.18 -4.20 0.94
CA LEU A 47 -4.41 -3.81 1.62
C LEU A 47 -4.17 -2.55 2.48
N PRO A 48 -5.12 -1.60 2.58
CA PRO A 48 -5.00 -0.50 3.52
C PRO A 48 -4.92 -0.97 4.98
N GLU A 49 -4.16 -0.24 5.79
CA GLU A 49 -3.94 -0.55 7.20
C GLU A 49 -5.22 -0.52 8.06
N LYS A 50 -5.17 -1.24 9.17
CA LYS A 50 -6.20 -1.23 10.20
C LYS A 50 -6.17 0.10 10.97
N VAL A 51 -6.99 1.05 10.55
CA VAL A 51 -7.33 2.25 11.32
C VAL A 51 -7.98 1.86 12.65
N LEU A 52 -7.27 2.08 13.76
CA LEU A 52 -7.70 1.79 15.13
C LEU A 52 -8.39 2.97 15.81
N PHE A 53 -7.97 4.20 15.48
CA PHE A 53 -8.51 5.43 16.03
C PHE A 53 -9.52 6.06 15.08
N ASP A 54 -10.64 6.55 15.61
CA ASP A 54 -11.68 7.25 14.85
C ASP A 54 -12.14 6.54 13.57
N ARG A 55 -12.21 5.20 13.61
CA ARG A 55 -12.48 4.36 12.43
C ARG A 55 -13.85 4.57 11.77
N PHE A 56 -14.73 5.35 12.40
CA PHE A 56 -16.09 5.61 11.96
C PHE A 56 -16.31 7.03 11.45
N SER A 57 -15.28 7.89 11.48
CA SER A 57 -15.41 9.20 10.83
C SER A 57 -15.58 9.03 9.33
N VAL A 58 -16.37 9.93 8.74
CA VAL A 58 -16.72 9.91 7.32
C VAL A 58 -15.46 9.90 6.45
N GLU A 59 -14.46 10.70 6.82
CA GLU A 59 -13.16 10.77 6.15
C GLU A 59 -12.42 9.43 6.18
N ASN A 60 -12.28 8.79 7.35
CA ASN A 60 -11.61 7.50 7.47
C ASN A 60 -12.34 6.38 6.72
N VAL A 61 -13.68 6.42 6.71
CA VAL A 61 -14.51 5.46 5.98
C VAL A 61 -14.33 5.63 4.47
N GLU A 62 -14.35 6.87 3.97
CA GLU A 62 -14.19 7.17 2.55
C GLU A 62 -12.76 6.89 2.05
N ASN A 63 -11.75 7.29 2.82
CA ASN A 63 -10.35 6.97 2.51
C ASN A 63 -10.15 5.45 2.44
N ARG A 64 -10.69 4.70 3.42
CA ARG A 64 -10.65 3.24 3.36
C ARG A 64 -11.41 2.70 2.14
N ARG A 65 -12.58 3.26 1.80
CA ARG A 65 -13.36 2.84 0.61
C ARG A 65 -12.54 3.00 -0.67
N LYS A 66 -11.91 4.16 -0.89
CA LYS A 66 -11.02 4.43 -2.04
C LYS A 66 -9.88 3.40 -2.12
N GLU A 67 -9.24 3.10 -1.00
CA GLU A 67 -8.11 2.17 -0.96
C GLU A 67 -8.53 0.70 -1.15
N LEU A 68 -9.69 0.30 -0.61
CA LEU A 68 -10.26 -1.03 -0.85
C LEU A 68 -10.67 -1.22 -2.32
N GLU A 69 -11.20 -0.17 -2.94
CA GLU A 69 -11.49 -0.15 -4.38
C GLU A 69 -10.21 -0.32 -5.21
N LYS A 70 -9.13 0.42 -4.92
CA LYS A 70 -7.82 0.24 -5.57
C LYS A 70 -7.32 -1.20 -5.40
N PHE A 71 -7.38 -1.75 -4.19
CA PHE A 71 -6.96 -3.12 -3.90
C PHE A 71 -7.73 -4.14 -4.76
N ILE A 72 -9.07 -4.12 -4.71
CA ILE A 72 -9.87 -5.13 -5.43
C ILE A 72 -9.74 -4.96 -6.94
N ASN A 73 -9.63 -3.73 -7.45
CA ASN A 73 -9.42 -3.46 -8.87
C ASN A 73 -8.09 -4.06 -9.36
N ARG A 74 -7.00 -3.95 -8.59
CA ARG A 74 -5.73 -4.62 -8.93
C ARG A 74 -5.86 -6.14 -8.93
N VAL A 75 -6.54 -6.70 -7.92
CA VAL A 75 -6.77 -8.15 -7.81
C VAL A 75 -7.57 -8.68 -8.99
N ILE A 76 -8.65 -8.01 -9.40
CA ILE A 76 -9.49 -8.50 -10.51
C ILE A 76 -8.85 -8.27 -11.89
N ASN A 77 -8.00 -7.25 -12.04
CA ASN A 77 -7.35 -6.93 -13.32
C ASN A 77 -6.11 -7.80 -13.59
N ASP A 78 -5.56 -8.46 -12.57
CA ASP A 78 -4.53 -9.50 -12.77
C ASP A 78 -5.21 -10.86 -13.03
N ALA A 79 -4.93 -11.45 -14.19
CA ALA A 79 -5.47 -12.75 -14.59
C ALA A 79 -5.04 -13.90 -13.66
N ARG A 80 -3.93 -13.76 -12.93
CA ARG A 80 -3.41 -14.76 -11.98
C ARG A 80 -4.24 -14.79 -10.71
N PHE A 81 -4.59 -13.62 -10.17
CA PHE A 81 -5.44 -13.53 -8.97
C PHE A 81 -6.92 -13.75 -9.29
N SER A 82 -7.46 -13.10 -10.32
CA SER A 82 -8.90 -13.15 -10.64
C SER A 82 -9.46 -14.55 -10.93
N LYS A 83 -8.61 -15.49 -11.36
CA LYS A 83 -8.99 -16.89 -11.61
C LYS A 83 -9.04 -17.74 -10.34
N SER A 84 -8.47 -17.26 -9.23
CA SER A 84 -8.41 -18.03 -7.98
C SER A 84 -9.80 -18.27 -7.41
N GLU A 85 -9.97 -19.41 -6.74
CA GLU A 85 -11.24 -19.74 -6.10
C GLU A 85 -11.54 -18.80 -4.93
N SER A 86 -10.50 -18.34 -4.22
CA SER A 86 -10.60 -17.37 -3.13
C SER A 86 -11.19 -16.02 -3.58
N VAL A 87 -10.81 -15.52 -4.76
CA VAL A 87 -11.39 -14.29 -5.33
C VAL A 87 -12.84 -14.51 -5.78
N LYS A 88 -13.14 -15.65 -6.43
CA LYS A 88 -14.53 -15.98 -6.81
C LYS A 88 -15.44 -16.09 -5.59
N LEU A 89 -14.97 -16.75 -4.53
CA LEU A 89 -15.69 -16.87 -3.27
C LEU A 89 -15.91 -15.48 -2.66
N PHE A 90 -14.88 -14.64 -2.61
CA PHE A 90 -15.00 -13.26 -2.15
C PHE A 90 -16.04 -12.46 -2.96
N LEU A 91 -16.21 -12.70 -4.26
CA LEU A 91 -17.14 -11.92 -5.08
C LEU A 91 -18.57 -12.49 -5.10
N THR A 92 -18.80 -13.72 -4.64
CA THR A 92 -20.10 -14.42 -4.80
C THR A 92 -20.71 -14.95 -3.51
N ALA A 93 -19.91 -15.20 -2.47
CA ALA A 93 -20.38 -15.83 -1.23
C ALA A 93 -21.29 -14.93 -0.38
N ASN A 94 -22.35 -15.49 0.20
CA ASN A 94 -23.15 -14.75 1.18
C ASN A 94 -22.40 -14.55 2.51
N GLU A 95 -22.96 -13.73 3.40
CA GLU A 95 -22.33 -13.39 4.68
C GLU A 95 -22.15 -14.61 5.60
N THR A 96 -23.04 -15.61 5.53
CA THR A 96 -22.91 -16.85 6.31
C THR A 96 -21.68 -17.65 5.91
N VAL A 97 -21.46 -17.82 4.60
CA VAL A 97 -20.28 -18.51 4.06
C VAL A 97 -19.02 -17.74 4.43
N MET A 98 -19.00 -16.43 4.26
CA MET A 98 -17.83 -15.62 4.61
C MET A 98 -17.52 -15.65 6.12
N ASN A 99 -18.53 -15.70 6.99
CA ASN A 99 -18.33 -15.90 8.42
C ASN A 99 -17.63 -17.23 8.71
N ASN A 100 -18.05 -18.31 8.07
CA ASN A 100 -17.46 -19.63 8.23
C ASN A 100 -16.00 -19.66 7.75
N GLU A 101 -15.71 -19.06 6.59
CA GLU A 101 -14.34 -18.99 6.06
C GLU A 101 -13.39 -18.18 6.97
N ARG A 102 -13.88 -17.08 7.55
CA ARG A 102 -13.10 -16.28 8.52
C ARG A 102 -12.88 -17.01 9.85
N ALA A 103 -13.78 -17.92 10.21
CA ALA A 103 -13.71 -18.71 11.44
C ALA A 103 -12.77 -19.92 11.31
N LYS A 104 -12.52 -20.42 10.10
CA LYS A 104 -11.54 -21.48 9.87
C LYS A 104 -10.17 -21.03 10.42
N PRO A 105 -9.47 -21.90 11.17
CA PRO A 105 -8.11 -21.61 11.56
C PRO A 105 -7.28 -21.47 10.27
N ARG A 106 -6.77 -20.26 10.00
CA ARG A 106 -5.75 -20.05 8.97
C ARG A 106 -4.63 -21.04 9.27
N THR A 107 -4.30 -21.90 8.31
CA THR A 107 -3.25 -22.91 8.42
C THR A 107 -1.97 -22.22 8.92
N GLN A 108 -1.66 -22.44 10.21
CA GLN A 108 -0.47 -21.99 10.93
C GLN A 108 -0.05 -20.52 10.77
N GLU A 109 -0.78 -19.58 11.39
CA GLU A 109 -0.20 -18.27 11.81
C GLU A 109 -1.07 -17.55 12.86
N LYS A 110 -1.68 -18.29 13.79
CA LYS A 110 -2.31 -17.72 14.98
C LYS A 110 -1.56 -18.12 16.25
N ALA A 111 -0.39 -17.52 16.42
CA ALA A 111 0.17 -17.16 17.71
C ALA A 111 1.06 -15.93 17.48
N GLU A 112 0.90 -14.86 18.28
CA GLU A 112 1.75 -13.65 18.30
C GLU A 112 1.36 -12.40 17.47
N GLU A 113 0.07 -12.12 17.26
CA GLU A 113 -0.39 -10.76 16.85
C GLU A 113 -0.34 -9.72 18.00
N LYS A 114 0.24 -10.06 19.16
CA LYS A 114 0.53 -9.07 20.22
C LYS A 114 2.04 -8.85 20.34
N LYS A 115 2.55 -7.93 19.50
CA LYS A 115 3.75 -7.06 19.63
C LYS A 115 4.73 -7.15 18.44
N LYS A 116 4.96 -5.96 17.85
CA LYS A 116 6.06 -5.51 16.96
C LYS A 116 6.00 -5.98 15.51
N GLU A 117 5.71 -5.02 14.63
CA GLU A 117 5.25 -5.16 13.25
C GLU A 117 6.30 -4.76 12.20
N GLU A 118 7.61 -4.86 12.47
CA GLU A 118 8.60 -4.36 11.49
C GLU A 118 9.63 -5.36 10.97
N LYS A 119 9.75 -6.59 11.49
CA LYS A 119 10.77 -7.56 10.99
C LYS A 119 10.38 -9.04 11.08
N LYS A 120 9.10 -9.41 10.97
CA LYS A 120 8.66 -10.79 11.24
C LYS A 120 8.66 -11.76 10.04
N GLY A 121 8.53 -11.30 8.79
CA GLY A 121 8.32 -12.20 7.63
C GLY A 121 9.43 -13.25 7.45
N PHE A 122 10.66 -12.79 7.17
CA PHE A 122 11.80 -13.69 6.98
C PHE A 122 12.20 -14.46 8.25
N PHE A 123 12.18 -13.81 9.42
CA PHE A 123 12.54 -14.45 10.69
C PHE A 123 11.56 -15.54 11.13
N SER A 124 10.27 -15.39 10.84
CA SER A 124 9.25 -16.45 11.07
C SER A 124 9.43 -17.61 10.09
N ALA A 125 9.75 -17.30 8.82
CA ALA A 125 10.04 -18.34 7.83
C ALA A 125 11.29 -19.18 8.22
N ILE A 126 12.33 -18.54 8.78
CA ILE A 126 13.51 -19.24 9.31
C ILE A 126 13.12 -20.30 10.36
N SER A 127 12.32 -19.93 11.37
CA SER A 127 11.96 -20.86 12.44
C SER A 127 11.12 -22.02 11.94
N ALA A 128 10.18 -21.77 11.02
CA ALA A 128 9.35 -22.80 10.41
C ALA A 128 10.16 -23.78 9.56
N ILE A 129 11.08 -23.28 8.71
CA ILE A 129 11.91 -24.13 7.84
C ILE A 129 12.83 -25.03 8.68
N THR A 130 13.45 -24.46 9.72
CA THR A 130 14.37 -25.20 10.61
C THR A 130 13.63 -26.26 11.45
N ALA A 131 12.32 -26.07 11.72
CA ALA A 131 11.51 -27.06 12.43
C ALA A 131 11.08 -28.23 11.54
N VAL A 132 10.87 -27.99 10.24
CA VAL A 132 10.39 -29.01 9.29
C VAL A 132 11.54 -29.87 8.75
N VAL A 133 12.73 -29.30 8.57
CA VAL A 133 13.92 -30.04 8.14
C VAL A 133 14.72 -30.42 9.37
N ALA A 134 14.65 -31.69 9.78
CA ALA A 134 15.45 -32.23 10.88
C ALA A 134 16.93 -32.35 10.46
N GLY A 135 17.63 -31.21 10.42
CA GLY A 135 19.00 -31.09 9.94
C GLY A 135 19.87 -30.15 10.80
N PRO A 136 21.16 -30.01 10.46
CA PRO A 136 22.06 -29.07 11.13
C PRO A 136 21.56 -27.63 10.99
N SER A 137 21.80 -26.79 12.00
CA SER A 137 21.55 -25.35 11.88
C SER A 137 22.41 -24.75 10.77
N VAL A 138 21.79 -24.16 9.76
CA VAL A 138 22.48 -23.53 8.61
C VAL A 138 22.53 -22.02 8.78
N GLU A 139 23.70 -21.43 8.61
CA GLU A 139 23.85 -19.98 8.47
C GLU A 139 23.36 -19.55 7.09
N PHE A 140 22.35 -18.67 7.04
CA PHE A 140 21.80 -18.17 5.79
C PHE A 140 22.86 -17.40 5.00
N LYS A 141 23.05 -17.78 3.73
CA LYS A 141 24.03 -17.13 2.86
C LYS A 141 23.40 -16.68 1.55
N GLU A 142 23.15 -15.39 1.40
CA GLU A 142 22.77 -14.82 0.10
C GLU A 142 24.03 -14.49 -0.70
N VAL A 143 24.04 -14.85 -1.99
CA VAL A 143 25.21 -14.66 -2.87
C VAL A 143 24.84 -14.06 -4.22
N ASP A 144 23.54 -13.83 -4.50
CA ASP A 144 23.08 -13.25 -5.75
C ASP A 144 23.24 -11.72 -5.72
N PRO A 145 24.17 -11.12 -6.51
CA PRO A 145 24.36 -9.68 -6.54
C PRO A 145 23.11 -8.93 -7.02
N TRP A 146 22.27 -9.58 -7.82
CA TRP A 146 21.00 -8.99 -8.25
C TRP A 146 20.10 -8.71 -7.05
N TYR A 147 20.01 -9.65 -6.10
CA TYR A 147 19.18 -9.48 -4.91
C TYR A 147 19.65 -8.29 -4.07
N ASP A 148 20.96 -8.16 -3.82
CA ASP A 148 21.50 -7.06 -3.01
C ASP A 148 21.20 -5.70 -3.66
N SER A 149 21.35 -5.63 -4.99
CA SER A 149 20.96 -4.46 -5.78
C SER A 149 19.47 -4.13 -5.63
N GLN A 150 18.58 -5.13 -5.77
CA GLN A 150 17.14 -4.90 -5.63
C GLN A 150 16.74 -4.50 -4.21
N LYS A 151 17.30 -5.17 -3.20
CA LYS A 151 17.05 -4.86 -1.79
C LYS A 151 17.48 -3.44 -1.45
N SER A 152 18.68 -3.04 -1.87
CA SER A 152 19.19 -1.68 -1.67
C SER A 152 18.27 -0.66 -2.34
N TYR A 153 17.91 -0.90 -3.61
CA TYR A 153 16.98 -0.05 -4.36
C TYR A 153 15.62 0.13 -3.65
N LEU A 154 14.96 -0.96 -3.26
CA LEU A 154 13.65 -0.91 -2.60
C LEU A 154 13.73 -0.25 -1.21
N ASN A 155 14.83 -0.43 -0.49
CA ASN A 155 15.04 0.24 0.80
C ASN A 155 15.23 1.75 0.65
N SER A 156 16.09 2.18 -0.27
CA SER A 156 16.26 3.60 -0.58
C SER A 156 14.96 4.22 -1.07
N LEU A 157 14.23 3.53 -1.94
CA LEU A 157 12.95 4.01 -2.48
C LEU A 157 11.90 4.19 -1.37
N ASP A 158 11.74 3.20 -0.48
CA ASP A 158 10.83 3.29 0.66
C ASP A 158 11.14 4.48 1.57
N ILE A 159 12.42 4.67 1.93
CA ILE A 159 12.87 5.79 2.77
C ILE A 159 12.59 7.12 2.07
N HIS A 160 12.98 7.26 0.80
CA HIS A 160 12.84 8.52 0.08
C HIS A 160 11.37 8.90 -0.18
N LEU A 161 10.50 7.93 -0.47
CA LEU A 161 9.07 8.18 -0.62
C LEU A 161 8.42 8.61 0.70
N LYS A 162 8.80 7.97 1.82
CA LYS A 162 8.32 8.38 3.16
C LYS A 162 8.76 9.81 3.50
N ILE A 163 10.01 10.17 3.17
CA ILE A 163 10.49 11.56 3.32
C ILE A 163 9.67 12.50 2.45
N LEU A 164 9.41 12.14 1.19
CA LEU A 164 8.61 12.96 0.28
C LEU A 164 7.19 13.19 0.81
N ILE A 165 6.50 12.12 1.26
CA ILE A 165 5.18 12.21 1.90
C ILE A 165 5.22 13.14 3.11
N SER A 166 6.26 13.06 3.94
CA SER A 166 6.42 13.97 5.08
C SER A 166 6.51 15.43 4.65
N LYS A 167 7.22 15.73 3.56
CA LYS A 167 7.35 17.10 3.04
C LYS A 167 6.08 17.60 2.36
N VAL A 168 5.37 16.75 1.63
CA VAL A 168 4.03 17.07 1.08
C VAL A 168 3.07 17.43 2.21
N ASN A 169 2.99 16.60 3.24
CA ASN A 169 2.15 16.88 4.42
C ASN A 169 2.54 18.17 5.14
N SER A 170 3.84 18.49 5.23
CA SER A 170 4.28 19.76 5.80
C SER A 170 3.86 20.97 4.96
N ASN A 171 3.80 20.84 3.64
CA ASN A 171 3.33 21.89 2.74
C ASN A 171 1.82 22.09 2.88
N ILE A 172 1.04 21.00 2.88
CA ILE A 172 -0.41 21.02 3.11
C ILE A 172 -0.74 21.74 4.42
N LYS A 173 -0.05 21.41 5.52
CA LYS A 173 -0.22 22.10 6.81
C LYS A 173 0.08 23.60 6.74
N LYS A 174 1.12 24.00 6.00
CA LYS A 174 1.42 25.42 5.82
C LYS A 174 0.37 26.13 4.97
N ARG A 175 -0.28 25.41 4.05
CA ARG A 175 -1.42 25.93 3.31
C ARG A 175 -2.65 26.09 4.20
N GLU A 176 -2.88 25.17 5.14
CA GLU A 176 -3.90 25.32 6.20
C GLU A 176 -3.67 26.57 7.06
N ASP A 177 -2.42 26.83 7.48
CA ASP A 177 -2.05 28.06 8.19
C ASP A 177 -2.44 29.32 7.36
N ILE A 178 -2.13 29.33 6.06
CA ILE A 178 -2.48 30.44 5.15
C ILE A 178 -3.99 30.62 5.04
N ILE A 179 -4.76 29.53 4.98
CA ILE A 179 -6.22 29.59 4.91
C ILE A 179 -6.78 30.29 6.15
N VAL A 180 -6.27 29.95 7.34
CA VAL A 180 -6.68 30.60 8.59
C VAL A 180 -6.31 32.09 8.58
N SER A 181 -5.10 32.44 8.17
CA SER A 181 -4.68 33.84 8.07
C SER A 181 -5.50 34.66 7.08
N LEU A 182 -5.92 34.07 5.95
CA LEU A 182 -6.80 34.74 4.97
C LEU A 182 -8.19 35.00 5.55
N ASP A 183 -8.73 34.06 6.32
CA ASP A 183 -10.02 34.22 7.01
C ASP A 183 -9.97 35.32 8.08
N GLU A 184 -8.90 35.37 8.88
CA GLU A 184 -8.67 36.44 9.85
C GLU A 184 -8.50 37.81 9.18
N PHE A 185 -7.76 37.87 8.06
CA PHE A 185 -7.57 39.10 7.32
C PHE A 185 -8.88 39.59 6.69
N SER A 186 -9.68 38.67 6.13
CA SER A 186 -11.01 38.98 5.62
C SER A 186 -11.91 39.60 6.70
N LYS A 187 -11.93 39.00 7.90
CA LYS A 187 -12.71 39.53 9.03
C LYS A 187 -12.27 40.93 9.42
N ALA A 188 -10.96 41.20 9.44
CA ALA A 188 -10.44 42.53 9.73
C ALA A 188 -10.85 43.56 8.66
N ALA A 189 -10.81 43.20 7.37
CA ALA A 189 -11.30 44.04 6.29
C ALA A 189 -12.81 44.32 6.40
N SER A 190 -13.61 43.34 6.81
CA SER A 190 -15.04 43.53 7.06
C SER A 190 -15.32 44.50 8.22
N LEU A 191 -14.51 44.48 9.28
CA LEU A 191 -14.60 45.47 10.36
C LEU A 191 -14.24 46.88 9.89
N ALA A 192 -13.22 47.02 9.04
CA ALA A 192 -12.86 48.29 8.42
C ALA A 192 -14.00 48.82 7.53
N CYS A 193 -14.60 47.95 6.70
CA CYS A 193 -15.80 48.27 5.92
C CYS A 193 -16.90 48.88 6.79
N GLY A 194 -17.28 48.20 7.88
CA GLY A 194 -18.33 48.69 8.78
C GLY A 194 -18.02 50.02 9.47
N SER A 195 -16.75 50.41 9.56
CA SER A 195 -16.33 51.69 10.14
C SER A 195 -16.46 52.87 9.16
N GLU A 196 -16.38 52.59 7.86
CA GLU A 196 -16.46 53.60 6.80
C GLU A 196 -17.90 53.84 6.29
N VAL A 197 -18.83 52.93 6.60
CA VAL A 197 -20.24 53.06 6.20
C VAL A 197 -20.83 54.40 6.69
N GLY A 198 -21.35 55.19 5.75
CA GLY A 198 -21.92 56.51 6.02
C GLY A 198 -20.90 57.62 6.29
N GLN A 199 -19.59 57.32 6.24
CA GLN A 199 -18.50 58.30 6.21
C GLN A 199 -17.90 58.41 4.81
N ASP A 200 -17.47 57.28 4.25
CA ASP A 200 -16.95 57.13 2.89
C ASP A 200 -17.46 55.79 2.32
N ASP A 201 -18.61 55.86 1.65
CA ASP A 201 -19.27 54.67 1.12
C ASP A 201 -18.45 53.97 0.02
N ALA A 202 -17.62 54.71 -0.74
CA ALA A 202 -16.74 54.11 -1.75
C ALA A 202 -15.61 53.29 -1.09
N LEU A 203 -15.02 53.82 -0.01
CA LEU A 203 -14.04 53.09 0.78
C LEU A 203 -14.66 51.91 1.53
N ALA A 204 -15.89 52.05 2.03
CA ALA A 204 -16.64 50.96 2.64
C ALA A 204 -16.88 49.82 1.64
N ASP A 205 -17.34 50.13 0.42
CA ASP A 205 -17.56 49.15 -0.65
C ASP A 205 -16.26 48.44 -1.04
N PHE A 206 -15.14 49.17 -1.15
CA PHE A 206 -13.83 48.58 -1.40
C PHE A 206 -13.42 47.58 -0.30
N TRP A 207 -13.54 47.95 0.97
CA TRP A 207 -13.20 47.06 2.09
C TRP A 207 -14.07 45.80 2.12
N GLY A 208 -15.37 45.94 1.81
CA GLY A 208 -16.27 44.81 1.66
C GLY A 208 -15.81 43.87 0.56
N LYS A 209 -15.49 44.43 -0.61
CA LYS A 209 -15.00 43.65 -1.76
C LYS A 209 -13.65 42.99 -1.50
N PHE A 210 -12.75 43.67 -0.79
CA PHE A 210 -11.47 43.11 -0.36
C PHE A 210 -11.66 41.92 0.59
N SER A 211 -12.58 42.06 1.56
CA SER A 211 -12.95 40.98 2.47
C SER A 211 -13.44 39.74 1.72
N ASP A 212 -14.34 39.91 0.74
CA ASP A 212 -14.86 38.83 -0.10
C ASP A 212 -13.77 38.12 -0.91
N ILE A 213 -12.85 38.90 -1.51
CA ILE A 213 -11.75 38.36 -2.31
C ILE A 213 -10.80 37.52 -1.44
N LEU A 214 -10.51 37.96 -0.21
CA LEU A 214 -9.69 37.19 0.74
C LEU A 214 -10.36 35.85 1.11
N LEU A 215 -11.68 35.82 1.33
CA LEU A 215 -12.41 34.55 1.57
C LEU A 215 -12.34 33.62 0.37
N GLN A 216 -12.52 34.17 -0.85
CA GLN A 216 -12.40 33.39 -2.07
C GLN A 216 -11.00 32.79 -2.22
N MET A 217 -9.94 33.56 -1.98
CA MET A 217 -8.56 33.05 -1.96
C MET A 217 -8.35 31.95 -0.92
N GLY A 218 -8.95 32.09 0.27
CA GLY A 218 -8.92 31.06 1.31
C GLY A 218 -9.58 29.76 0.84
N ASN A 219 -10.73 29.85 0.16
CA ASN A 219 -11.42 28.69 -0.42
C ASN A 219 -10.59 28.03 -1.53
N LEU A 220 -9.98 28.80 -2.43
CA LEU A 220 -9.05 28.28 -3.45
C LEU A 220 -7.88 27.53 -2.83
N SER A 221 -7.35 28.05 -1.72
CA SER A 221 -6.23 27.44 -1.00
C SER A 221 -6.64 26.13 -0.33
N ARG A 222 -7.89 26.05 0.17
CA ARG A 222 -8.47 24.82 0.72
C ARG A 222 -8.71 23.76 -0.35
N GLU A 223 -9.25 24.14 -1.50
CA GLU A 223 -9.41 23.26 -2.66
C GLU A 223 -8.06 22.65 -3.08
N LEU A 224 -7.01 23.48 -3.13
CA LEU A 224 -5.66 23.01 -3.47
C LEU A 224 -5.10 22.07 -2.40
N ALA A 225 -5.23 22.38 -1.10
CA ALA A 225 -4.78 21.51 -0.02
C ALA A 225 -5.45 20.12 -0.08
N ASN A 226 -6.77 20.11 -0.30
CA ASN A 226 -7.55 18.87 -0.43
C ASN A 226 -7.11 18.07 -1.66
N GLY A 227 -6.92 18.73 -2.82
CA GLY A 227 -6.44 18.07 -4.03
C GLY A 227 -5.04 17.49 -3.89
N GLU A 228 -4.10 18.22 -3.26
CA GLU A 228 -2.75 17.72 -2.97
C GLU A 228 -2.78 16.48 -2.06
N THR A 229 -3.70 16.44 -1.10
CA THR A 229 -3.93 15.30 -0.22
C THR A 229 -4.53 14.09 -0.97
N ASP A 230 -5.67 14.30 -1.63
CA ASP A 230 -6.45 13.23 -2.26
C ASP A 230 -5.76 12.59 -3.47
N ILE A 231 -4.96 13.38 -4.21
CA ILE A 231 -4.36 12.94 -5.47
C ILE A 231 -2.90 12.55 -5.23
N PHE A 232 -2.07 13.51 -4.80
CA PHE A 232 -0.62 13.32 -4.79
C PHE A 232 -0.16 12.53 -3.55
N GLU A 233 -0.58 12.95 -2.37
CA GLU A 233 -0.22 12.31 -1.11
C GLU A 233 -0.72 10.86 -1.04
N SER A 234 -2.01 10.65 -1.38
CA SER A 234 -2.62 9.32 -1.48
C SER A 234 -1.85 8.39 -2.42
N GLN A 235 -1.48 8.87 -3.62
CA GLN A 235 -0.73 8.07 -4.59
C GLN A 235 0.66 7.69 -4.07
N LEU A 236 1.36 8.61 -3.38
CA LEU A 236 2.66 8.31 -2.79
C LEU A 236 2.55 7.26 -1.68
N ARG A 237 1.52 7.36 -0.80
CA ARG A 237 1.27 6.36 0.24
C ARG A 237 1.00 4.99 -0.34
N ASP A 238 0.15 4.91 -1.35
CA ASP A 238 -0.13 3.66 -2.05
C ASP A 238 1.14 3.07 -2.65
N TYR A 239 2.00 3.90 -3.22
CA TYR A 239 3.27 3.46 -3.78
C TYR A 239 4.26 2.94 -2.71
N VAL A 240 4.31 3.58 -1.53
CA VAL A 240 5.06 3.04 -0.37
C VAL A 240 4.58 1.64 0.01
N ARG A 241 3.26 1.40 -0.01
CA ARG A 241 2.72 0.06 0.28
C ARG A 241 3.08 -0.97 -0.79
N LEU A 242 3.08 -0.59 -2.07
CA LEU A 242 3.55 -1.46 -3.16
C LEU A 242 5.05 -1.78 -3.03
N VAL A 243 5.87 -0.82 -2.61
CA VAL A 243 7.29 -1.08 -2.26
C VAL A 243 7.37 -2.08 -1.11
N GLY A 244 6.51 -1.98 -0.10
CA GLY A 244 6.39 -2.96 0.98
C GLY A 244 6.08 -4.37 0.47
N ALA A 245 5.08 -4.51 -0.40
CA ALA A 245 4.76 -5.80 -1.03
C ALA A 245 5.92 -6.35 -1.90
N SER A 246 6.67 -5.47 -2.56
CA SER A 246 7.86 -5.84 -3.34
C SER A 246 9.00 -6.35 -2.45
N LYS A 247 9.18 -5.76 -1.26
CA LYS A 247 10.13 -6.26 -0.25
C LYS A 247 9.71 -7.62 0.28
N GLU A 248 8.41 -7.82 0.52
CA GLU A 248 7.89 -9.12 0.94
C GLU A 248 8.12 -10.23 -0.09
N LEU A 249 8.01 -9.93 -1.39
CA LEU A 249 8.38 -10.88 -2.45
C LEU A 249 9.85 -11.32 -2.35
N LEU A 250 10.76 -10.38 -2.06
CA LEU A 250 12.17 -10.72 -1.84
C LEU A 250 12.37 -11.54 -0.56
N ASP A 251 11.62 -11.28 0.50
CA ASP A 251 11.65 -12.09 1.73
C ASP A 251 11.15 -13.52 1.47
N ASN A 252 10.09 -13.69 0.67
CA ASN A 252 9.59 -15.00 0.25
C ASN A 252 10.62 -15.76 -0.60
N ARG A 253 11.32 -15.07 -1.52
CA ARG A 253 12.44 -15.66 -2.28
C ARG A 253 13.54 -16.13 -1.31
N ASN A 254 13.94 -15.32 -0.34
CA ASN A 254 14.98 -15.73 0.62
C ASN A 254 14.55 -16.90 1.50
N ALA A 255 13.27 -16.98 1.87
CA ALA A 255 12.75 -18.14 2.58
C ALA A 255 12.91 -19.42 1.73
N SER A 256 12.64 -19.35 0.42
CA SER A 256 12.89 -20.50 -0.48
C SER A 256 14.39 -20.82 -0.63
N LEU A 257 15.27 -19.81 -0.64
CA LEU A 257 16.72 -20.02 -0.64
C LEU A 257 17.21 -20.70 0.64
N LEU A 258 16.72 -20.25 1.79
CA LEU A 258 17.05 -20.87 3.08
C LEU A 258 16.60 -22.33 3.14
N LYS A 259 15.39 -22.62 2.63
CA LYS A 259 14.89 -23.99 2.50
C LYS A 259 15.84 -24.84 1.66
N LEU A 260 16.27 -24.34 0.49
CA LEU A 260 17.26 -25.01 -0.36
C LEU A 260 18.57 -25.27 0.40
N GLN A 261 19.13 -24.27 1.07
CA GLN A 261 20.38 -24.40 1.83
C GLN A 261 20.27 -25.41 2.97
N THR A 262 19.12 -25.45 3.64
CA THR A 262 18.84 -26.40 4.72
C THR A 262 18.74 -27.83 4.18
N CYS A 263 18.04 -28.04 3.06
CA CYS A 263 17.98 -29.34 2.39
C CYS A 263 19.36 -29.80 1.88
N GLN A 264 20.16 -28.89 1.32
CA GLN A 264 21.54 -29.18 0.89
C GLN A 264 22.43 -29.64 2.06
N ALA A 265 22.32 -28.97 3.22
CA ALA A 265 23.09 -29.35 4.40
C ALA A 265 22.66 -30.72 4.96
N ASP A 266 21.36 -31.01 4.99
CA ASP A 266 20.85 -32.33 5.40
C ASP A 266 21.32 -33.44 4.45
N ALA A 267 21.20 -33.23 3.12
CA ALA A 267 21.68 -34.16 2.11
C ALA A 267 23.20 -34.41 2.23
N SER A 268 23.99 -33.35 2.45
CA SER A 268 25.44 -33.47 2.67
C SER A 268 25.75 -34.29 3.93
N SER A 269 25.08 -34.00 5.05
CA SER A 269 25.25 -34.75 6.31
C SER A 269 24.91 -36.23 6.16
N LYS A 270 23.81 -36.55 5.46
CA LYS A 270 23.40 -37.94 5.18
C LYS A 270 24.37 -38.63 4.23
N SER A 271 24.90 -37.92 3.23
CA SER A 271 25.90 -38.44 2.30
C SER A 271 27.18 -38.87 3.04
N GLU A 272 27.66 -38.05 3.98
CA GLU A 272 28.80 -38.40 4.82
C GLU A 272 28.53 -39.63 5.69
N LYS A 273 27.32 -39.76 6.26
CA LYS A 273 26.93 -40.94 7.06
C LYS A 273 26.92 -42.21 6.22
N VAL A 274 26.39 -42.16 5.00
CA VAL A 274 26.42 -43.29 4.06
C VAL A 274 27.85 -43.69 3.72
N HIS A 275 28.72 -42.71 3.45
CA HIS A 275 30.14 -42.97 3.15
C HIS A 275 30.90 -43.62 4.31
N LYS A 276 30.58 -43.26 5.56
CA LYS A 276 31.21 -43.81 6.77
C LYS A 276 30.59 -45.12 7.25
N ALA A 277 29.41 -45.50 6.75
CA ALA A 277 28.67 -46.68 7.21
C ALA A 277 29.22 -47.99 6.64
N THR A 278 29.49 -48.95 7.53
CA THR A 278 29.90 -50.32 7.19
C THR A 278 28.77 -51.35 7.34
N LYS A 279 27.70 -51.01 8.08
CA LYS A 279 26.48 -51.81 8.25
C LYS A 279 25.24 -50.94 8.00
N SER A 280 24.11 -51.54 7.66
CA SER A 280 22.83 -50.84 7.41
C SER A 280 22.88 -49.81 6.28
N LYS A 281 23.75 -50.01 5.28
CA LYS A 281 23.98 -49.08 4.18
C LYS A 281 22.73 -48.78 3.36
N ALA A 282 21.92 -49.80 3.09
CA ALA A 282 20.69 -49.67 2.29
C ALA A 282 19.65 -48.70 2.90
N ALA A 283 19.51 -48.68 4.23
CA ALA A 283 18.58 -47.77 4.90
C ALA A 283 19.06 -46.32 4.83
N LEU A 284 20.37 -46.08 5.05
CA LEU A 284 20.97 -44.75 4.94
C LEU A 284 20.99 -44.24 3.48
N GLU A 285 21.18 -45.13 2.51
CA GLU A 285 21.08 -44.80 1.08
C GLU A 285 19.66 -44.38 0.70
N ALA A 286 18.62 -45.04 1.25
CA ALA A 286 17.23 -44.63 1.05
C ALA A 286 16.93 -43.24 1.67
N GLU A 287 17.43 -42.97 2.89
CA GLU A 287 17.32 -41.64 3.51
C GLU A 287 18.03 -40.54 2.72
N LEU A 288 19.22 -40.85 2.17
CA LEU A 288 19.97 -39.93 1.31
C LEU A 288 19.22 -39.65 0.01
N GLN A 289 18.62 -40.66 -0.62
CA GLN A 289 17.80 -40.47 -1.81
C GLN A 289 16.61 -39.53 -1.56
N LEU A 290 15.92 -39.68 -0.42
CA LEU A 290 14.84 -38.77 -0.03
C LEU A 290 15.33 -37.34 0.19
N ALA A 291 16.49 -37.16 0.85
CA ALA A 291 17.08 -35.84 1.08
C ALA A 291 17.55 -35.16 -0.23
N ASN A 292 18.10 -35.95 -1.16
CA ASN A 292 18.48 -35.46 -2.49
C ASN A 292 17.25 -35.02 -3.30
N LYS A 293 16.16 -35.80 -3.26
CA LYS A 293 14.90 -35.41 -3.88
C LYS A 293 14.33 -34.12 -3.28
N ALA A 294 14.32 -34.01 -1.95
CA ALA A 294 13.88 -32.78 -1.27
C ALA A 294 14.75 -31.56 -1.64
N THR A 295 16.05 -31.77 -1.86
CA THR A 295 16.98 -30.73 -2.33
C THR A 295 16.66 -30.31 -3.76
N GLU A 296 16.37 -31.27 -4.65
CA GLU A 296 15.97 -30.99 -6.03
C GLU A 296 14.66 -30.19 -6.08
N ASP A 297 13.64 -30.61 -5.32
CA ASP A 297 12.35 -29.93 -5.21
C ASP A 297 12.54 -28.49 -4.68
N ALA A 298 13.34 -28.31 -3.64
CA ALA A 298 13.64 -26.98 -3.09
C ALA A 298 14.43 -26.09 -4.07
N ASN A 299 15.30 -26.69 -4.89
CA ASN A 299 16.05 -25.97 -5.91
C ASN A 299 15.13 -25.50 -7.05
N GLN A 300 14.20 -26.34 -7.50
CA GLN A 300 13.19 -25.97 -8.49
C GLN A 300 12.30 -24.83 -7.97
N GLU A 301 11.84 -24.92 -6.71
CA GLU A 301 11.06 -23.87 -6.05
C GLU A 301 11.84 -22.54 -5.98
N PHE A 302 13.10 -22.55 -5.52
CA PHE A 302 13.92 -21.34 -5.44
C PHE A 302 14.16 -20.70 -6.81
N ASN A 303 14.42 -21.52 -7.84
CA ASN A 303 14.62 -21.03 -9.20
C ASN A 303 13.35 -20.38 -9.75
N PHE A 304 12.19 -21.00 -9.53
CA PHE A 304 10.89 -20.43 -9.89
C PHE A 304 10.62 -19.11 -9.17
N MET A 305 10.82 -19.07 -7.84
CA MET A 305 10.67 -17.86 -7.03
C MET A 305 11.59 -16.73 -7.51
N THR A 306 12.84 -17.06 -7.83
CA THR A 306 13.83 -16.08 -8.32
C THR A 306 13.45 -15.53 -9.70
N HIS A 307 13.00 -16.39 -10.62
CA HIS A 307 12.55 -15.96 -11.93
C HIS A 307 11.33 -15.05 -11.83
N SER A 308 10.31 -15.47 -11.08
CA SER A 308 9.10 -14.67 -10.85
C SER A 308 9.42 -13.33 -10.17
N ALA A 309 10.29 -13.33 -9.16
CA ALA A 309 10.70 -12.09 -8.49
C ALA A 309 11.42 -11.10 -9.43
N LYS A 310 12.22 -11.61 -10.38
CA LYS A 310 12.85 -10.79 -11.41
C LYS A 310 11.82 -10.14 -12.31
N GLU A 311 10.87 -10.92 -12.83
CA GLU A 311 9.83 -10.41 -13.73
C GLU A 311 8.92 -9.39 -13.04
N GLU A 312 8.45 -9.70 -11.83
CA GLU A 312 7.55 -8.84 -11.07
C GLU A 312 8.22 -7.51 -10.69
N LEU A 313 9.49 -7.52 -10.30
CA LEU A 313 10.21 -6.28 -9.98
C LEU A 313 10.50 -5.42 -11.21
N GLU A 314 10.71 -6.02 -12.39
CA GLU A 314 10.83 -5.26 -13.63
C GLU A 314 9.48 -4.64 -14.05
N ASN A 315 8.38 -5.39 -13.94
CA ASN A 315 7.04 -4.87 -14.19
C ASN A 315 6.70 -3.72 -13.23
N PHE A 316 6.98 -3.89 -11.93
CA PHE A 316 6.82 -2.85 -10.92
C PHE A 316 7.57 -1.55 -11.27
N LYS A 317 8.84 -1.65 -11.70
CA LYS A 317 9.64 -0.48 -12.09
C LYS A 317 9.08 0.22 -13.33
N LYS A 318 8.50 -0.54 -14.27
CA LYS A 318 7.87 0.01 -15.48
C LYS A 318 6.59 0.77 -15.12
N GLU A 319 5.67 0.13 -14.41
CA GLU A 319 4.38 0.71 -14.02
C GLU A 319 4.52 1.93 -13.09
N LYS A 320 5.51 1.90 -12.18
CA LYS A 320 5.89 3.06 -11.34
C LYS A 320 5.98 4.35 -12.13
N SER A 321 6.65 4.30 -13.28
CA SER A 321 6.99 5.50 -14.04
C SER A 321 5.73 6.17 -14.60
N ASP A 322 4.74 5.37 -14.98
CA ASP A 322 3.47 5.86 -15.52
C ASP A 322 2.58 6.42 -14.40
N HIS A 323 2.47 5.71 -13.26
CA HIS A 323 1.70 6.18 -12.11
C HIS A 323 2.23 7.49 -11.52
N LEU A 324 3.55 7.59 -11.30
CA LEU A 324 4.16 8.83 -10.79
C LEU A 324 4.05 9.98 -11.78
N ARG A 325 4.15 9.70 -13.09
CA ARG A 325 3.96 10.72 -14.13
C ARG A 325 2.55 11.31 -14.06
N SER A 326 1.52 10.47 -13.91
CA SER A 326 0.14 10.94 -13.79
C SER A 326 -0.05 11.82 -12.56
N ALA A 327 0.41 11.36 -11.40
CA ALA A 327 0.26 12.11 -10.14
C ALA A 327 1.01 13.45 -10.15
N LEU A 328 2.23 13.48 -10.71
CA LEU A 328 3.00 14.72 -10.87
C LEU A 328 2.33 15.68 -11.85
N ARG A 329 1.82 15.17 -12.97
CA ARG A 329 1.10 15.99 -13.95
C ARG A 329 -0.12 16.64 -13.31
N GLU A 330 -0.87 15.89 -12.53
CA GLU A 330 -2.07 16.40 -11.87
C GLU A 330 -1.72 17.40 -10.76
N LEU A 331 -0.70 17.12 -9.95
CA LEU A 331 -0.18 18.07 -8.95
C LEU A 331 0.19 19.41 -9.59
N VAL A 332 0.96 19.37 -10.68
CA VAL A 332 1.40 20.59 -11.40
C VAL A 332 0.21 21.32 -12.01
N THR A 333 -0.72 20.59 -12.65
CA THR A 333 -1.90 21.18 -13.28
C THR A 333 -2.80 21.87 -12.26
N THR A 334 -3.08 21.21 -11.13
CA THR A 334 -3.89 21.77 -10.04
C THR A 334 -3.22 23.01 -9.44
N ASN A 335 -1.90 22.99 -9.24
CA ASN A 335 -1.15 24.16 -8.77
C ASN A 335 -1.19 25.32 -9.77
N ILE A 336 -1.00 25.08 -11.06
CA ILE A 336 -1.09 26.12 -12.10
C ILE A 336 -2.49 26.75 -12.09
N ASN A 337 -3.54 25.93 -12.11
CA ASN A 337 -4.92 26.42 -12.12
C ASN A 337 -5.25 27.25 -10.88
N HIS A 338 -4.76 26.83 -9.70
CA HIS A 338 -4.91 27.61 -8.48
C HIS A 338 -4.23 28.99 -8.60
N GLN A 339 -2.96 29.03 -9.03
CA GLN A 339 -2.23 30.30 -9.15
C GLN A 339 -2.88 31.26 -10.15
N LEU A 340 -3.38 30.74 -11.28
CA LEU A 340 -4.10 31.57 -12.26
C LEU A 340 -5.38 32.18 -11.67
N ARG A 341 -6.19 31.39 -10.95
CA ARG A 341 -7.39 31.90 -10.28
C ARG A 341 -7.07 32.95 -9.22
N VAL A 342 -5.98 32.76 -8.47
CA VAL A 342 -5.51 33.76 -7.49
C VAL A 342 -5.10 35.07 -8.19
N VAL A 343 -4.41 35.00 -9.33
CA VAL A 343 -4.05 36.18 -10.13
C VAL A 343 -5.31 36.92 -10.59
N ASP A 344 -6.34 36.21 -11.03
CA ASP A 344 -7.58 36.84 -11.48
C ASP A 344 -8.33 37.55 -10.34
N LEU A 345 -8.34 36.96 -9.13
CA LEU A 345 -8.88 37.63 -7.93
C LEU A 345 -8.11 38.92 -7.58
N TRP A 346 -6.78 38.92 -7.70
CA TRP A 346 -6.00 40.13 -7.46
C TRP A 346 -6.24 41.21 -8.52
N LYS A 347 -6.44 40.83 -9.78
CA LYS A 347 -6.80 41.78 -10.85
C LYS A 347 -8.17 42.39 -10.61
N GLU A 348 -9.13 41.59 -10.14
CA GLU A 348 -10.46 42.08 -9.77
C GLU A 348 -10.34 43.15 -8.68
N LEU A 349 -9.58 42.87 -7.61
CA LEU A 349 -9.35 43.85 -6.55
C LEU A 349 -8.65 45.12 -7.06
N LEU A 350 -7.66 44.98 -7.93
CA LEU A 350 -6.94 46.13 -8.48
C LEU A 350 -7.87 47.07 -9.23
N GLY A 351 -8.84 46.53 -10.00
CA GLY A 351 -9.84 47.33 -10.68
C GLY A 351 -10.85 48.03 -9.75
N GLU A 352 -10.98 47.57 -8.50
CA GLU A 352 -11.77 48.28 -7.47
C GLU A 352 -10.98 49.42 -6.83
N ILE A 353 -9.65 49.30 -6.71
CA ILE A 353 -8.79 50.39 -6.23
C ILE A 353 -8.88 51.58 -7.18
N ASP A 354 -8.97 51.36 -8.49
CA ASP A 354 -9.11 52.43 -9.47
C ASP A 354 -10.44 53.22 -9.35
N LYS A 355 -11.39 52.74 -8.54
CA LYS A 355 -12.68 53.39 -8.26
C LYS A 355 -12.72 54.15 -6.93
N LEU A 356 -11.71 53.97 -6.07
CA LEU A 356 -11.45 54.82 -4.90
C LEU A 356 -10.93 56.18 -5.37
#